data_AF-A0A443HSC3-F1
#
_entry.id   AF-A0A443HSC3-F1
#
_cell.length_a   1.000
_cell.length_b   1.000
_cell.length_c   1.000
_cell.angle_alpha   90.00
_cell.angle_beta   90.00
_cell.angle_gamma   90.00
#
_symmetry.space_group_name_H-M   'P 1'
#
loop_
_entity.id
_entity.type
_entity.pdbx_description
1 polymer ?
#
loop_
_entity_poly.entity_id
_entity_poly.type
_entity_poly.pdbx_seq_one_letter_code
_entity_poly.pdbx_strand_id
1 'polypeptide(L)'
;MFALQSAQSISPETDTQSSNTSTPNILPCRIHHDGPLESLERYWKPLVDENGIILLHECLEFRTLRSALSWNITRSLLTHVNYEGDVQTAHFRGRKLRARRVAIPEGYKGVVAMPTDRVLHPKTNRKAELQNGEQDEEREEPVKVLETQATFDEFVVWGHEIMPAADDPFVKGVEEWIKFAEAVILPDVILYPCAAEADV
;
A
#
# COMPACT_ATOMS: atom_id res chain seq x y z
N MET A 1 -12.18 -1.18 3.69
CA MET A 1 -11.34 -0.01 3.34
C MET A 1 -9.91 -0.29 3.80
N PHE A 2 -8.90 0.19 3.06
CA PHE A 2 -7.49 0.08 3.46
C PHE A 2 -6.96 1.47 3.84
N ALA A 3 -6.12 1.55 4.86
CA ALA A 3 -5.49 2.79 5.31
C ALA A 3 -4.09 2.52 5.87
N LEU A 4 -3.25 3.55 5.89
CA LEU A 4 -1.97 3.54 6.59
C LEU A 4 -2.12 4.40 7.84
N GLN A 5 -1.87 3.79 9.00
CA GLN A 5 -1.97 4.46 10.30
C GLN A 5 -0.56 4.63 10.88
N SER A 6 -0.26 5.81 11.43
CA SER A 6 0.98 5.99 12.20
C SER A 6 0.97 5.10 13.44
N ALA A 7 2.07 4.42 13.71
CA ALA A 7 2.22 3.51 14.84
C ALA A 7 2.25 4.23 16.21
N GLN A 8 2.25 5.58 16.26
CA GLN A 8 2.42 6.37 17.48
C GLN A 8 1.13 6.64 18.28
N SER A 9 -0.06 6.33 17.75
CA SER A 9 -1.33 6.56 18.45
C SER A 9 -1.97 5.27 18.98
N ILE A 10 -1.47 4.78 20.12
CA ILE A 10 -2.17 3.76 20.92
C ILE A 10 -2.77 4.45 22.14
N SER A 11 -4.04 4.84 22.04
CA SER A 11 -4.91 4.97 23.22
C SER A 11 -5.46 3.57 23.57
N PRO A 12 -5.39 3.12 24.84
CA PRO A 12 -5.81 1.77 25.20
C PRO A 12 -7.33 1.73 25.35
N GLU A 13 -8.05 1.48 24.26
CA GLU A 13 -9.39 0.90 24.36
C GLU A 13 -9.30 -0.58 24.03
N THR A 14 -9.57 -1.36 25.07
CA THR A 14 -9.66 -2.81 25.09
C THR A 14 -10.70 -3.28 24.09
N ASP A 15 -10.27 -3.99 23.05
CA ASP A 15 -11.02 -5.15 22.57
C ASP A 15 -10.07 -6.22 22.04
N THR A 16 -10.27 -7.43 22.53
CA THR A 16 -9.47 -8.61 22.26
C THR A 16 -9.83 -9.13 20.87
N GLN A 17 -9.21 -8.58 19.82
CA GLN A 17 -9.32 -9.12 18.47
C GLN A 17 -7.98 -9.71 18.04
N SER A 18 -7.98 -11.02 17.80
CA SER A 18 -6.87 -11.73 17.16
C SER A 18 -6.39 -10.93 15.96
N SER A 19 -5.13 -10.49 15.97
CA SER A 19 -4.55 -9.66 14.92
C SER A 19 -4.44 -10.47 13.63
N ASN A 20 -5.51 -10.47 12.84
CA ASN A 20 -5.50 -11.11 11.54
C ASN A 20 -4.52 -10.35 10.65
N THR A 21 -3.47 -11.01 10.18
CA THR A 21 -2.56 -10.46 9.18
C THR A 21 -3.10 -10.77 7.79
N SER A 22 -3.04 -9.80 6.88
CA SER A 22 -3.47 -9.97 5.49
C SER A 22 -2.46 -9.36 4.52
N THR A 23 -2.50 -9.75 3.25
CA THR A 23 -1.68 -9.13 2.19
C THR A 23 -2.62 -8.60 1.10
N PRO A 24 -2.84 -7.28 1.03
CA PRO A 24 -3.66 -6.68 -0.02
C PRO A 24 -3.04 -6.88 -1.41
N ASN A 25 -3.87 -7.20 -2.39
CA ASN A 25 -3.47 -7.38 -3.79
C ASN A 25 -4.16 -6.33 -4.67
N ILE A 26 -3.38 -5.45 -5.29
CA ILE A 26 -3.87 -4.43 -6.22
C ILE A 26 -3.81 -4.99 -7.64
N LEU A 27 -4.96 -5.27 -8.24
CA LEU A 27 -5.07 -5.85 -9.58
C LEU A 27 -5.17 -4.74 -10.66
N PRO A 28 -4.64 -4.98 -11.89
CA PRO A 28 -4.71 -4.01 -12.99
C PRO A 28 -6.07 -4.05 -13.70
N CYS A 29 -7.15 -4.32 -12.97
CA CYS A 29 -8.50 -4.39 -13.47
C CYS A 29 -9.52 -4.14 -12.35
N ARG A 30 -10.70 -3.64 -12.73
CA ARG A 30 -11.83 -3.44 -11.82
C ARG A 30 -12.66 -4.71 -11.71
N ILE A 31 -12.95 -5.13 -10.48
CA ILE A 31 -13.94 -6.17 -10.18
C ILE A 31 -15.24 -5.47 -9.78
N HIS A 32 -16.37 -5.92 -10.32
CA HIS A 32 -17.68 -5.28 -10.09
C HIS A 32 -18.45 -5.82 -8.88
N HIS A 33 -18.00 -6.95 -8.34
CA HIS A 33 -18.66 -7.62 -7.23
C HIS A 33 -17.75 -7.59 -6.01
N ASP A 34 -18.31 -7.13 -4.91
CA ASP A 34 -17.69 -7.19 -3.59
C ASP A 34 -18.27 -8.36 -2.80
N GLY A 35 -17.43 -9.04 -2.05
CA GLY A 35 -17.85 -10.18 -1.22
C GLY A 35 -16.70 -11.14 -0.93
N PRO A 36 -16.91 -12.10 -0.02
CA PRO A 36 -15.96 -13.16 0.23
C PRO A 36 -15.82 -14.04 -1.01
N LEU A 37 -14.59 -14.44 -1.33
CA LEU A 37 -14.32 -15.44 -2.35
C LEU A 37 -14.06 -16.78 -1.66
N GLU A 38 -15.03 -17.69 -1.75
CA GLU A 38 -14.84 -19.05 -1.26
C GLU A 38 -13.69 -19.73 -2.02
N SER A 39 -12.75 -20.34 -1.28
CA SER A 39 -11.60 -21.04 -1.86
C SER A 39 -10.69 -20.16 -2.72
N LEU A 40 -10.32 -18.96 -2.26
CA LEU A 40 -9.32 -18.09 -2.93
C LEU A 40 -8.07 -18.88 -3.36
N GLU A 41 -7.56 -19.75 -2.50
CA GLU A 41 -6.39 -20.59 -2.76
C GLU A 41 -6.54 -21.48 -4.00
N ARG A 42 -7.74 -21.83 -4.43
CA ARG A 42 -7.96 -22.63 -5.64
C ARG A 42 -7.67 -21.81 -6.91
N TYR A 43 -8.04 -20.54 -6.92
CA TYR A 43 -8.04 -19.70 -8.11
C TYR A 43 -6.89 -18.70 -8.14
N TRP A 44 -6.32 -18.39 -6.99
CA TRP A 44 -5.27 -17.41 -6.82
C TRP A 44 -4.07 -18.03 -6.12
N LYS A 45 -3.05 -18.37 -6.90
CA LYS A 45 -1.78 -18.91 -6.42
C LYS A 45 -0.62 -18.16 -7.06
N PRO A 46 -0.17 -17.08 -6.42
CA PRO A 46 1.07 -16.41 -6.80
C PRO A 46 2.25 -17.39 -6.72
N LEU A 47 2.98 -17.54 -7.82
CA LEU A 47 4.19 -18.34 -7.94
C LEU A 47 5.39 -17.42 -7.85
N VAL A 48 6.41 -17.81 -7.09
CA VAL A 48 7.67 -17.09 -6.99
C VAL A 48 8.60 -17.68 -8.05
N ASP A 49 8.89 -16.91 -9.11
CA ASP A 49 9.83 -17.35 -10.15
C ASP A 49 11.25 -17.01 -9.68
N GLU A 50 12.01 -18.00 -9.22
CA GLU A 50 13.40 -17.84 -8.75
C GLU A 50 14.37 -17.33 -9.84
N ASN A 51 13.95 -17.20 -11.11
CA ASN A 51 14.86 -16.86 -12.21
C ASN A 51 14.22 -16.19 -13.44
N GLY A 52 13.00 -15.65 -13.41
CA GLY A 52 12.41 -15.00 -14.59
C GLY A 52 12.34 -15.86 -15.87
N ILE A 53 12.55 -17.17 -15.77
CA ILE A 53 12.39 -18.14 -16.86
C ILE A 53 10.98 -18.68 -16.77
N ILE A 54 10.14 -18.16 -17.66
CA ILE A 54 8.93 -18.84 -18.09
C ILE A 54 9.35 -20.24 -18.52
N LEU A 55 8.83 -21.29 -17.89
CA LEU A 55 8.84 -22.62 -18.49
C LEU A 55 8.01 -22.56 -19.78
N LEU A 56 8.64 -22.12 -20.87
CA LEU A 56 8.22 -22.44 -22.22
C LEU A 56 8.51 -23.93 -22.44
N HIS A 57 7.70 -24.81 -21.85
CA HIS A 57 7.65 -26.21 -22.26
C HIS A 57 6.59 -26.44 -23.36
N GLU A 58 6.49 -25.51 -24.30
CA GLU A 58 5.96 -25.76 -25.65
C GLU A 58 5.94 -24.44 -26.40
N CYS A 59 7.08 -24.07 -26.99
CA CYS A 59 7.19 -23.32 -28.24
C CYS A 59 8.65 -22.95 -28.45
N LEU A 60 9.40 -23.81 -29.15
CA LEU A 60 10.43 -23.45 -30.14
C LEU A 60 11.16 -24.74 -30.59
N GLU A 61 10.46 -25.52 -31.41
CA GLU A 61 11.09 -26.22 -32.53
C GLU A 61 11.67 -25.14 -33.45
N PHE A 62 12.90 -24.66 -33.21
CA PHE A 62 13.75 -24.12 -34.27
C PHE A 62 15.21 -24.36 -33.93
N ARG A 63 15.81 -25.22 -34.75
CA ARG A 63 17.20 -25.67 -34.68
C ARG A 63 18.16 -24.53 -35.10
N THR A 64 19.36 -24.60 -34.53
CA THR A 64 20.65 -24.18 -35.13
C THR A 64 20.89 -22.69 -35.37
N LEU A 65 21.73 -22.06 -34.53
CA LEU A 65 23.17 -21.89 -34.84
C LEU A 65 23.89 -21.21 -33.67
N ARG A 66 24.90 -21.92 -33.15
CA ARG A 66 25.98 -21.32 -32.37
C ARG A 66 26.80 -20.44 -33.31
N SER A 67 26.86 -19.15 -33.06
CA SER A 67 28.04 -18.36 -33.41
C SER A 67 28.34 -17.42 -32.25
N ALA A 68 29.36 -17.81 -31.49
CA ALA A 68 29.99 -16.98 -30.49
C ALA A 68 30.70 -15.84 -31.19
N LEU A 69 30.17 -14.62 -31.14
CA LEU A 69 30.91 -13.39 -31.42
C LEU A 69 30.20 -12.23 -30.71
N SER A 70 30.82 -11.80 -29.61
CA SER A 70 30.79 -10.44 -29.06
C SER A 70 29.42 -9.79 -28.80
N TRP A 71 28.90 -9.99 -27.58
CA TRP A 71 27.97 -9.03 -26.95
C TRP A 71 28.63 -8.35 -25.73
N ASN A 72 29.83 -7.78 -25.92
CA ASN A 72 30.54 -7.03 -24.87
C ASN A 72 30.35 -5.50 -24.97
N ILE A 73 29.34 -5.01 -25.69
CA ILE A 73 29.18 -3.57 -25.92
C ILE A 73 27.71 -3.17 -25.76
N THR A 74 27.31 -2.96 -24.50
CA THR A 74 26.44 -1.86 -24.01
C THR A 74 26.11 -2.07 -22.52
N ARG A 75 27.13 -2.17 -21.66
CA ARG A 75 26.95 -2.27 -20.19
C ARG A 75 27.33 -0.98 -19.43
N SER A 76 27.40 0.16 -20.13
CA SER A 76 27.93 1.40 -19.54
C SER A 76 26.95 2.57 -19.45
N LEU A 77 25.72 2.44 -19.96
CA LEU A 77 24.77 3.57 -19.99
C LEU A 77 23.30 3.14 -19.83
N LEU A 78 23.06 2.11 -19.04
CA LEU A 78 21.77 1.93 -18.40
C LEU A 78 22.07 1.75 -16.92
N THR A 79 21.75 2.77 -16.13
CA THR A 79 21.54 2.64 -14.69
C THR A 79 20.43 1.62 -14.49
N HIS A 80 20.79 0.35 -14.60
CA HIS A 80 19.97 -0.78 -14.19
C HIS A 80 19.83 -0.62 -12.69
N VAL A 81 18.69 -0.05 -12.28
CA VAL A 81 18.09 -0.37 -11.00
C VAL A 81 18.00 -1.88 -10.98
N ASN A 82 18.88 -2.54 -10.24
CA ASN A 82 18.82 -3.97 -10.00
C ASN A 82 17.50 -4.24 -9.29
N TYR A 83 16.47 -4.62 -10.04
CA TYR A 83 15.30 -5.28 -9.51
C TYR A 83 15.65 -6.75 -9.31
N GLU A 84 16.54 -7.01 -8.35
CA GLU A 84 16.89 -8.33 -7.88
C GLU A 84 15.83 -8.73 -6.85
N GLY A 85 14.66 -9.06 -7.36
CA GLY A 85 13.53 -9.49 -6.54
C GLY A 85 12.79 -10.56 -7.30
N ASP A 86 12.58 -11.71 -6.66
CA ASP A 86 11.87 -12.84 -7.23
C ASP A 86 10.60 -12.36 -7.95
N VAL A 87 10.53 -12.63 -9.24
CA VAL A 87 9.37 -12.18 -10.03
C VAL A 87 8.21 -13.06 -9.61
N GLN A 88 7.26 -12.49 -8.89
CA GLN A 88 6.05 -13.20 -8.56
C GLN A 88 5.09 -13.15 -9.76
N THR A 89 4.56 -14.30 -10.19
CA THR A 89 3.60 -14.41 -11.28
C THR A 89 2.30 -15.06 -10.84
N ALA A 90 1.18 -14.60 -11.40
CA ALA A 90 -0.14 -15.18 -11.19
C ALA A 90 -0.94 -15.08 -12.47
N HIS A 91 -2.02 -15.86 -12.59
CA HIS A 91 -2.95 -15.73 -13.71
C HIS A 91 -4.32 -15.33 -13.19
N PHE A 92 -4.90 -14.30 -13.78
CA PHE A 92 -6.27 -13.86 -13.48
C PHE A 92 -7.09 -13.84 -14.76
N ARG A 93 -8.19 -14.60 -14.79
CA ARG A 93 -9.06 -14.73 -15.97
C ARG A 93 -8.29 -15.07 -17.26
N GLY A 94 -7.27 -15.94 -17.14
CA GLY A 94 -6.43 -16.39 -18.25
C GLY A 94 -5.35 -15.39 -18.70
N ARG A 95 -5.15 -14.28 -17.98
CA ARG A 95 -4.11 -13.27 -18.29
C ARG A 95 -2.98 -13.39 -17.27
N LYS A 96 -1.72 -13.37 -17.74
CA LYS A 96 -0.58 -13.43 -16.83
C LYS A 96 -0.34 -12.06 -16.21
N LEU A 97 -0.12 -12.08 -14.91
CA LEU A 97 0.19 -10.93 -14.10
C LEU A 97 1.60 -11.09 -13.53
N ARG A 98 2.34 -9.99 -13.47
CA ARG A 98 3.61 -9.89 -12.75
C ARG A 98 3.43 -8.98 -11.56
N ALA A 99 3.97 -9.39 -10.42
CA ALA A 99 3.81 -8.68 -9.17
C ALA A 99 5.06 -7.87 -8.82
N ARG A 100 4.83 -6.80 -8.09
CA ARG A 100 5.82 -6.07 -7.31
C ARG A 100 5.32 -5.96 -5.88
N ARG A 101 6.17 -6.34 -4.93
CA ARG A 101 5.87 -6.22 -3.50
C ARG A 101 6.35 -4.85 -3.02
N VAL A 102 5.50 -4.15 -2.29
CA VAL A 102 5.79 -2.81 -1.75
C VAL A 102 5.63 -2.89 -0.23
N ALA A 103 6.70 -2.61 0.49
CA ALA A 103 6.69 -2.52 1.93
C ALA A 103 6.10 -1.17 2.36
N ILE A 104 5.37 -1.17 3.48
CA ILE A 104 4.89 0.07 4.09
C ILE A 104 6.10 0.80 4.71
N PRO A 105 6.17 2.15 4.64
CA PRO A 105 7.25 2.92 5.27
C PRO A 105 7.29 2.71 6.77
N GLU A 106 8.50 2.84 7.33
CA GLU A 106 8.71 2.74 8.78
C GLU A 106 7.85 3.75 9.55
N GLY A 107 7.38 3.36 10.73
CA GLY A 107 6.51 4.20 11.55
C GLY A 107 5.03 4.17 11.13
N TYR A 108 4.68 3.49 10.04
CA TYR A 108 3.30 3.23 9.62
C TYR A 108 2.94 1.75 9.74
N LYS A 109 1.64 1.50 9.84
CA LYS A 109 1.02 0.18 9.84
C LYS A 109 -0.18 0.18 8.90
N GLY A 110 -0.29 -0.84 8.06
CA GLY A 110 -1.44 -1.03 7.21
C GLY A 110 -2.62 -1.59 8.00
N VAL A 111 -3.80 -1.00 7.79
CA VAL A 111 -5.05 -1.38 8.45
C VAL A 111 -6.13 -1.63 7.42
N VAL A 112 -6.83 -2.75 7.57
CA VAL A 112 -8.07 -3.07 6.85
C VAL A 112 -9.22 -2.81 7.80
N ALA A 113 -10.06 -1.83 7.49
CA ALA A 113 -11.19 -1.45 8.32
C ALA A 113 -12.53 -1.64 7.60
N MET A 114 -13.56 -2.04 8.34
CA MET A 114 -14.93 -2.15 7.85
C MET A 114 -15.87 -1.19 8.60
N PRO A 115 -16.84 -0.57 7.89
CA PRO A 115 -17.84 0.27 8.55
C PRO A 115 -18.77 -0.56 9.43
N THR A 116 -18.91 -0.16 10.69
CA THR A 116 -19.84 -0.75 11.66
C THR A 116 -21.13 0.05 11.73
N ASP A 117 -22.26 -0.58 12.03
CA ASP A 117 -23.55 0.13 12.12
C ASP A 117 -23.68 1.04 13.35
N ARG A 118 -22.60 1.25 14.09
CA ARG A 118 -22.52 2.18 15.21
C ARG A 118 -22.38 3.60 14.68
N VAL A 119 -23.38 4.42 14.95
CA VAL A 119 -23.42 5.85 14.63
C VAL A 119 -23.02 6.64 15.87
N LEU A 120 -21.99 7.48 15.74
CA LEU A 120 -21.68 8.48 16.77
C LEU A 120 -22.50 9.73 16.47
N HIS A 121 -23.44 10.05 17.35
CA HIS A 121 -24.14 11.33 17.30
C HIS A 121 -23.23 12.42 17.89
N PRO A 122 -23.11 13.60 17.25
CA PRO A 122 -22.38 14.73 17.81
C PRO A 122 -22.90 15.04 19.21
N LYS A 123 -22.00 15.10 20.20
CA LYS A 123 -22.37 15.52 21.54
C LYS A 123 -22.68 17.01 21.50
N THR A 124 -23.96 17.39 21.43
CA THR A 124 -24.41 18.77 21.69
C THR A 124 -23.79 19.22 23.01
N ASN A 125 -22.84 20.15 22.94
CA ASN A 125 -22.21 20.72 24.11
C ASN A 125 -23.27 21.62 24.79
N ARG A 126 -23.85 21.17 25.90
CA ARG A 126 -24.81 21.96 26.71
C ARG A 126 -24.08 23.11 27.40
N LYS A 127 -23.74 24.18 26.67
CA LYS A 127 -23.62 25.53 27.25
C LYS A 127 -24.00 26.59 26.20
N ALA A 128 -24.98 27.40 26.59
CA ALA A 128 -25.49 28.62 25.96
C ALA A 128 -26.74 28.45 25.08
N GLU A 129 -27.88 28.24 25.73
CA GLU A 129 -29.09 28.97 25.33
C GLU A 129 -28.82 30.46 25.55
N LEU A 130 -28.84 31.26 24.49
CA LEU A 130 -29.68 32.47 24.35
C LEU A 130 -29.29 33.28 23.10
N GLN A 131 -30.32 33.47 22.26
CA GLN A 131 -30.57 34.58 21.34
C GLN A 131 -30.00 34.56 19.91
N ASN A 132 -30.95 34.33 19.01
CA ASN A 132 -31.17 34.96 17.70
C ASN A 132 -30.24 34.66 16.53
N GLY A 133 -30.89 34.19 15.45
CA GLY A 133 -30.44 34.34 14.08
C GLY A 133 -30.68 33.06 13.30
N GLU A 134 -31.59 33.11 12.33
CA GLU A 134 -31.80 32.07 11.32
C GLU A 134 -30.43 31.57 10.81
N GLN A 135 -30.04 30.38 11.24
CA GLN A 135 -28.89 29.65 10.71
C GLN A 135 -29.47 28.40 10.07
N ASP A 136 -29.23 28.25 8.76
CA ASP A 136 -29.43 26.98 8.06
C ASP A 136 -28.79 25.87 8.91
N GLU A 137 -29.63 25.05 9.53
CA GLU A 137 -29.20 23.85 10.25
C GLU A 137 -28.70 22.84 9.19
N GLU A 138 -27.44 23.01 8.78
CA GLU A 138 -26.70 21.97 8.06
C GLU A 138 -26.60 20.78 9.01
N ARG A 139 -27.51 19.81 8.83
CA ARG A 139 -27.59 18.61 9.66
C ARG A 139 -26.27 17.85 9.53
N GLU A 140 -25.45 17.92 10.55
CA GLU A 140 -24.20 17.14 10.61
C GLU A 140 -24.51 15.66 10.36
N GLU A 141 -23.97 15.12 9.27
CA GLU A 141 -24.21 13.74 8.89
C GLU A 141 -23.65 12.78 9.96
N PRO A 142 -24.41 11.75 10.36
CA PRO A 142 -23.95 10.80 11.36
C PRO A 142 -22.65 10.11 10.93
N VAL A 143 -21.61 10.21 11.74
CA VAL A 143 -20.31 9.57 11.45
C VAL A 143 -20.38 8.08 11.80
N LYS A 144 -20.11 7.23 10.81
CA LYS A 144 -20.07 5.76 10.95
C LYS A 144 -18.70 5.33 11.48
N VAL A 145 -18.66 4.53 12.54
CA VAL A 145 -17.40 4.05 13.14
C VAL A 145 -16.78 2.96 12.27
N LEU A 146 -15.48 3.07 12.00
CA LEU A 146 -14.68 2.04 11.32
C LEU A 146 -14.04 1.10 12.35
N GLU A 147 -14.19 -0.21 12.16
CA GLU A 147 -13.56 -1.24 12.99
C GLU A 147 -12.43 -1.93 12.23
N THR A 148 -11.30 -2.16 12.89
CA THR A 148 -10.14 -2.83 12.31
C THR A 148 -10.38 -4.33 12.24
N GLN A 149 -10.28 -4.90 11.04
CA GLN A 149 -10.44 -6.35 10.82
C GLN A 149 -9.11 -7.08 10.69
N ALA A 150 -8.13 -6.43 10.05
CA ALA A 150 -6.84 -7.01 9.77
C ALA A 150 -5.78 -5.93 9.65
N THR A 151 -4.52 -6.34 9.78
CA THR A 151 -3.36 -5.47 9.56
C THR A 151 -2.43 -6.05 8.51
N PHE A 152 -1.60 -5.21 7.91
CA PHE A 152 -0.65 -5.61 6.89
C PHE A 152 0.59 -4.72 6.92
N ASP A 153 1.74 -5.28 6.57
CA ASP A 153 3.03 -4.56 6.54
C ASP A 153 3.52 -4.33 5.09
N GLU A 154 2.85 -4.96 4.13
CA GLU A 154 3.17 -4.90 2.71
C GLU A 154 1.93 -5.16 1.87
N PHE A 155 1.97 -4.71 0.62
CA PHE A 155 0.96 -5.01 -0.40
C PHE A 155 1.62 -5.37 -1.72
N VAL A 156 0.85 -5.99 -2.60
CA VAL A 156 1.33 -6.45 -3.91
C VAL A 156 0.62 -5.69 -5.02
N VAL A 157 1.39 -5.03 -5.88
CA VAL A 157 0.89 -4.38 -7.11
C VAL A 157 1.08 -5.34 -8.27
N TRP A 158 0.03 -5.58 -9.04
CA TRP A 158 0.05 -6.48 -10.19
C TRP A 158 -0.06 -5.72 -11.51
N GLY A 159 0.83 -6.02 -12.45
CA GLY A 159 0.82 -5.52 -13.82
C GLY A 159 0.52 -6.63 -14.84
N HIS A 160 -0.08 -6.29 -15.98
CA HIS A 160 -0.30 -7.25 -17.07
C HIS A 160 1.01 -7.57 -17.78
N GLU A 161 1.45 -8.83 -17.78
CA GLU A 161 2.66 -9.36 -18.44
C GLU A 161 4.01 -8.69 -18.04
N ILE A 162 3.96 -7.51 -17.45
CA ILE A 162 5.04 -6.59 -17.15
C ILE A 162 4.99 -6.30 -15.65
N MET A 163 6.14 -6.39 -14.99
CA MET A 163 6.27 -6.03 -13.59
C MET A 163 6.04 -4.51 -13.48
N PRO A 164 5.18 -4.05 -12.55
CA PRO A 164 5.02 -2.62 -12.30
C PRO A 164 6.39 -1.96 -12.12
N ALA A 165 6.57 -0.73 -12.59
CA ALA A 165 7.83 -0.01 -12.49
C ALA A 165 7.90 0.83 -11.20
N ALA A 166 9.04 1.47 -10.92
CA ALA A 166 9.21 2.26 -9.68
C ALA A 166 8.39 3.55 -9.67
N ASP A 167 8.07 4.05 -10.85
CA ASP A 167 7.20 5.18 -11.10
C ASP A 167 5.71 4.81 -11.15
N ASP A 168 5.34 3.54 -10.89
CA ASP A 168 3.93 3.14 -10.77
C ASP A 168 3.24 3.98 -9.66
N PRO A 169 2.01 4.49 -9.90
CA PRO A 169 1.34 5.39 -8.95
C PRO A 169 1.22 4.85 -7.53
N PHE A 170 1.02 3.54 -7.36
CA PHE A 170 0.86 2.92 -6.04
C PHE A 170 2.21 2.74 -5.34
N VAL A 171 3.23 2.35 -6.10
CA VAL A 171 4.61 2.22 -5.60
C VAL A 171 5.12 3.59 -5.16
N LYS A 172 5.06 4.56 -6.06
CA LYS A 172 5.51 5.94 -5.85
C LYS A 172 4.74 6.64 -4.74
N GLY A 173 3.42 6.45 -4.69
CA GLY A 173 2.56 7.05 -3.67
C GLY A 173 2.91 6.58 -2.25
N VAL A 174 3.35 5.34 -2.09
CA VAL A 174 3.74 4.84 -0.76
C VAL A 174 5.20 5.16 -0.44
N GLU A 175 6.10 4.96 -1.40
CA GLU A 175 7.55 5.11 -1.16
C GLU A 175 8.02 6.57 -1.08
N GLU A 176 7.40 7.46 -1.85
CA GLU A 176 7.79 8.87 -1.95
C GLU A 176 6.80 9.81 -1.27
N TRP A 177 5.50 9.70 -1.57
CA TRP A 177 4.53 10.71 -1.14
C TRP A 177 4.32 10.74 0.37
N ILE A 178 4.37 9.59 1.05
CA ILE A 178 4.24 9.55 2.53
C ILE A 178 5.39 10.28 3.20
N LYS A 179 6.63 10.01 2.80
CA LYS A 179 7.83 10.69 3.32
C LYS A 179 7.80 12.19 3.02
N PHE A 180 7.34 12.55 1.82
CA PHE A 180 7.16 13.95 1.45
C PHE A 180 6.11 14.64 2.33
N ALA A 181 4.96 13.99 2.56
CA ALA A 181 3.91 14.52 3.43
C ALA A 181 4.40 14.71 4.87
N GLU A 182 5.18 13.77 5.41
CA GLU A 182 5.82 13.93 6.72
C GLU A 182 6.70 15.19 6.78
N ALA A 183 7.56 15.39 5.77
CA ALA A 183 8.45 16.55 5.72
C ALA A 183 7.70 17.89 5.62
N VAL A 184 6.52 17.92 4.98
CA VAL A 184 5.71 19.13 4.84
C VAL A 184 4.88 19.42 6.09
N ILE A 185 4.35 18.37 6.74
CA ILE A 185 3.38 18.50 7.84
C ILE A 185 4.07 18.62 9.20
N LEU A 186 5.28 18.08 9.35
CA LEU A 186 6.05 18.26 10.57
C LEU A 186 6.57 19.71 10.63
N PRO A 187 6.18 20.49 11.66
CA PRO A 187 6.75 21.82 11.84
C PRO A 187 8.25 21.69 12.08
N ASP A 188 9.04 22.49 11.37
CA ASP A 188 10.48 22.64 11.58
C ASP A 188 10.75 22.71 13.09
N VAL A 189 11.39 21.68 13.63
CA VAL A 189 12.01 21.77 14.95
C VAL A 189 13.07 22.83 14.81
N ILE A 190 12.74 24.05 15.25
CA ILE A 190 13.68 25.14 15.38
C ILE A 190 14.78 24.64 16.33
N LEU A 191 15.89 24.20 15.75
CA LEU A 191 17.17 24.18 16.44
C LEU A 191 17.50 25.63 16.78
N TYR A 192 17.01 26.13 17.90
CA TYR A 192 17.72 27.18 18.60
C TYR A 192 19.02 26.52 19.12
N PRO A 193 20.21 26.92 18.65
CA PRO A 193 21.40 26.64 19.44
C PRO A 193 21.19 27.37 20.77
N CYS A 194 20.96 26.61 21.84
CA CYS A 194 21.13 27.08 23.20
C CYS A 194 22.64 27.35 23.37
N ALA A 195 23.10 28.49 22.84
CA ALA A 195 24.33 29.09 23.30
C ALA A 195 24.02 29.66 24.68
N ALA A 196 24.19 28.83 25.69
CA ALA A 196 24.35 29.31 27.05
C ALA A 196 25.52 30.28 27.06
N GLU A 197 25.22 31.54 27.35
CA GLU A 197 26.20 32.50 27.85
C GLU A 197 26.97 31.84 29.00
N ALA A 198 28.29 31.75 28.84
CA ALA A 198 29.20 31.53 29.93
C ALA A 198 30.01 32.81 30.10
N ASP A 199 29.56 33.62 31.06
CA ASP A 199 30.35 34.66 31.71
C ASP A 199 31.69 34.07 32.20
N VAL A 200 32.82 34.64 31.73
CA VAL A 200 34.01 35.04 32.53
C VAL A 200 34.73 36.17 31.80
#